data_AF-B7UGF3-F1
#
_entry.id   AF-B7UGF3-F1
#
_cell.length_a   1.000
_cell.length_b   1.000
_cell.length_c   1.000
_cell.angle_alpha   90.00
_cell.angle_beta   90.00
_cell.angle_gamma   90.00
#
_symmetry.space_group_name_H-M   'P 1'
#
loop_
_entity.id
_entity.type
_entity.pdbx_description
1 polymer ?
#
loop_
_entity_poly.entity_id
_entity_poly.type
_entity_poly.pdbx_seq_one_letter_code
_entity_poly.pdbx_strand_id
1 'polypeptide(L)' 'MAFKLLSVTEAIYQPPGERHEYRMNDGSAVVEFPGYPGASRWRFYDSVGRRIIKRTVHNNMKAAVERHKRRFNCK' A
#
# COMPACT_ATOMS: atom_id res chain seq x y z
N MET A 1 -14.29 -1.95 -20.73
CA MET A 1 -13.89 -1.59 -19.36
C MET A 1 -12.37 -1.49 -19.34
N ALA A 2 -11.81 -0.29 -19.14
CA ALA A 2 -10.36 -0.14 -19.02
C ALA A 2 -9.93 -0.73 -17.67
N PHE A 3 -9.07 -1.76 -17.68
CA PHE A 3 -8.42 -2.22 -16.46
C PHE A 3 -7.47 -1.12 -15.98
N LYS A 4 -7.96 -0.23 -15.12
CA LYS A 4 -7.15 0.84 -14.57
C LYS A 4 -6.11 0.22 -13.65
N LEU A 5 -4.84 0.44 -13.95
CA LEU A 5 -3.73 -0.02 -13.13
C LEU A 5 -3.89 0.52 -11.70
N LEU A 6 -3.66 -0.33 -10.70
CA LEU A 6 -3.72 0.05 -9.30
C LEU A 6 -2.67 1.13 -8.99
N SER A 7 -3.11 2.24 -8.41
CA SER A 7 -2.26 3.40 -8.11
C SER A 7 -2.61 3.99 -6.75
N VAL A 8 -1.59 4.44 -6.03
CA VAL A 8 -1.77 5.20 -4.78
C VAL A 8 -2.33 6.58 -5.13
N THR A 9 -3.46 6.93 -4.50
CA THR A 9 -4.12 8.24 -4.59
C THR A 9 -3.78 9.14 -3.40
N GLU A 10 -3.56 8.55 -2.22
CA GLU A 10 -3.25 9.27 -0.99
C GLU A 10 -2.19 8.49 -0.20
N ALA A 11 -1.22 9.21 0.38
CA ALA A 11 -0.19 8.65 1.25
C ALA A 11 -0.13 9.46 2.55
N ILE A 12 -0.35 8.79 3.68
CA ILE A 12 -0.34 9.36 5.01
C ILE A 12 0.90 8.82 5.74
N TYR A 13 1.83 9.72 6.04
CA TYR A 13 3.06 9.41 6.77
C TYR A 13 2.86 9.84 8.22
N GLN A 14 2.67 8.87 9.12
CA GLN A 14 2.73 9.10 10.57
C GLN A 14 4.20 9.34 10.98
N PRO A 15 4.50 9.70 12.25
CA PRO A 15 5.86 10.02 12.67
C PRO A 15 6.89 8.97 12.22
N PRO A 16 8.15 9.40 11.97
CA PRO A 16 9.15 8.57 11.33
C PRO A 16 9.30 7.20 11.99
N GLY A 17 9.17 6.14 11.21
CA GLY A 17 9.41 4.76 11.66
C GLY A 17 8.19 4.01 12.19
N GLU A 18 7.05 4.68 12.41
CA GLU A 18 5.86 4.02 12.93
C GLU A 18 5.03 3.37 11.81
N ARG A 19 4.47 4.19 10.91
CA ARG A 19 3.43 3.74 9.99
C ARG A 19 3.28 4.65 8.78
N HIS A 20 3.25 4.05 7.60
CA HIS A 20 2.84 4.70 6.36
C HIS A 20 1.57 4.04 5.84
N GLU A 21 0.55 4.83 5.56
CA GLU A 21 -0.70 4.35 4.97
C GLU A 21 -0.84 4.86 3.54
N TYR A 22 -1.10 3.94 2.61
CA TYR A 22 -1.28 4.22 1.20
C TYR A 22 -2.69 3.81 0.79
N ARG A 23 -3.50 4.77 0.36
CA ARG A 23 -4.83 4.50 -0.19
C ARG A 23 -4.77 4.46 -1.70
N MET A 24 -5.55 3.56 -2.29
CA MET A 24 -5.52 3.26 -3.71
C MET A 24 -6.80 3.73 -4.40
N ASN A 25 -6.74 3.81 -5.72
CA ASN A 25 -7.83 4.26 -6.58
C ASN A 25 -9.08 3.36 -6.57
N ASP A 26 -8.97 2.12 -6.08
CA ASP A 26 -10.09 1.19 -5.86
C ASP A 26 -10.65 1.23 -4.43
N GLY A 27 -10.16 2.16 -3.60
CA GLY A 27 -10.51 2.29 -2.19
C GLY A 27 -9.75 1.34 -1.26
N SER A 28 -8.96 0.41 -1.80
CA SER A 28 -8.12 -0.47 -0.98
C SER A 28 -6.97 0.30 -0.32
N ALA A 29 -6.39 -0.28 0.72
CA ALA A 29 -5.33 0.36 1.49
C ALA A 29 -4.18 -0.59 1.83
N VAL A 30 -2.97 -0.03 1.84
CA VAL A 30 -1.76 -0.68 2.33
C VAL A 30 -1.25 0.09 3.53
N VAL A 31 -0.96 -0.64 4.60
CA VAL A 31 -0.24 -0.10 5.73
C VAL A 31 1.13 -0.75 5.77
N GLU A 32 2.15 0.08 5.69
CA GLU A 32 3.55 -0.28 5.85
C GLU A 32 4.03 0.15 7.23
N PHE A 33 4.69 -0.75 7.96
CA PHE A 33 5.33 -0.48 9.25
C PHE A 33 6.85 -0.62 9.09
N PRO A 34 7.59 0.47 8.82
CA PRO A 34 9.01 0.41 8.48
C PRO A 34 9.88 -0.30 9.54
N GLY A 35 9.50 -0.22 10.82
CA GLY A 35 10.20 -0.87 11.93
C GLY A 35 10.10 -2.40 11.99
N TYR A 36 9.23 -3.03 11.20
CA TYR A 36 9.06 -4.50 11.22
C TYR A 36 9.78 -5.17 10.04
N PRO A 37 10.35 -6.38 10.24
CA PRO A 37 11.06 -7.09 9.18
C PRO A 37 10.11 -7.86 8.23
N GLY A 38 10.48 -7.95 6.96
CA GLY A 38 9.89 -8.91 6.02
C GLY A 38 8.37 -8.73 5.80
N ALA A 39 7.61 -9.81 5.98
CA ALA A 39 6.17 -9.84 5.68
C ALA A 39 5.32 -9.10 6.74
N SER A 40 5.77 -9.05 8.00
CA SER A 40 5.03 -8.37 9.08
C SER A 40 5.00 -6.84 8.93
N ARG A 41 5.92 -6.30 8.11
CA ARG A 41 5.93 -4.90 7.65
C ARG A 41 4.65 -4.49 6.92
N TRP A 42 3.92 -5.42 6.32
CA TRP A 42 2.84 -5.08 5.39
C TRP A 42 1.49 -5.59 5.87
N ARG A 43 0.48 -4.72 5.85
CA ARG A 43 -0.93 -5.08 6.01
C ARG A 43 -1.72 -4.56 4.80
N PHE A 44 -2.59 -5.41 4.28
CA PHE A 44 -3.36 -5.17 3.06
C PHE A 44 -4.84 -5.24 3.39
N TYR A 45 -5.58 -4.21 2.99
CA TYR A 45 -7.00 -4.06 3.27
C TYR A 45 -7.75 -3.81 1.97
N ASP A 46 -8.93 -4.42 1.83
CA ASP A 46 -9.86 -4.08 0.76
C ASP A 46 -10.58 -2.74 1.05
N SER A 47 -11.42 -2.30 0.11
CA SER A 47 -12.18 -1.05 0.25
C SER A 47 -13.19 -1.04 1.40
N VAL A 48 -13.52 -2.21 1.97
CA VAL A 48 -14.42 -2.37 3.10
C VAL A 48 -13.63 -2.50 4.42
N GLY A 49 -12.29 -2.44 4.37
CA GLY A 49 -11.41 -2.57 5.52
C GLY A 49 -11.13 -4.01 5.94
N ARG A 50 -11.48 -5.01 5.13
CA ARG A 50 -11.18 -6.42 5.42
C ARG A 50 -9.76 -6.75 4.99
N ARG A 51 -9.10 -7.61 5.76
CA ARG A 51 -7.72 -8.03 5.46
C ARG A 51 -7.68 -8.92 4.23
N ILE A 52 -6.89 -8.52 3.24
CA ILE A 52 -6.69 -9.31 2.01
C ILE A 52 -5.67 -10.40 2.31
N ILE A 53 -5.96 -11.64 1.93
CA ILE A 53 -5.05 -12.80 2.12
C ILE A 53 -4.34 -13.20 0.81
N LYS A 54 -4.95 -12.88 -0.35
CA LYS A 54 -4.45 -13.30 -1.67
C LYS A 54 -3.10 -12.64 -2.01
N ARG A 55 -2.06 -13.46 -2.16
CA ARG A 55 -0.68 -13.02 -2.46
C ARG A 55 -0.55 -12.24 -3.78
N THR A 56 -1.29 -12.62 -4.82
CA THR A 56 -1.28 -11.88 -6.11
C THR A 56 -1.73 -10.43 -5.93
N VAL A 57 -2.76 -10.21 -5.09
CA VAL A 57 -3.26 -8.87 -4.78
C VAL A 57 -2.22 -8.09 -3.97
N HIS A 58 -1.56 -8.72 -3.00
CA HIS A 58 -0.46 -8.09 -2.26
C HIS A 58 0.66 -7.60 -3.17
N ASN A 59 1.07 -8.42 -4.14
CA ASN A 59 2.13 -8.06 -5.09
C ASN A 59 1.72 -6.83 -5.94
N ASN A 60 0.47 -6.79 -6.41
CA ASN A 60 -0.05 -5.65 -7.16
C ASN A 60 -0.09 -4.37 -6.31
N MET A 61 -0.52 -4.49 -5.06
CA MET A 61 -0.58 -3.41 -4.09
C MET A 61 0.82 -2.87 -3.75
N LYS A 62 1.78 -3.77 -3.48
CA LYS A 62 3.19 -3.39 -3.28
C LYS A 62 3.78 -2.69 -4.50
N ALA A 63 3.54 -3.21 -5.70
CA ALA A 63 4.01 -2.57 -6.93
C ALA A 63 3.43 -1.16 -7.11
N ALA A 64 2.18 -0.92 -6.68
CA ALA A 64 1.58 0.41 -6.69
C ALA A 64 2.28 1.37 -5.70
N VAL A 65 2.58 0.89 -4.49
CA VAL A 65 3.34 1.66 -3.48
C VAL A 65 4.75 1.97 -3.97
N GLU A 66 5.47 1.00 -4.51
CA GLU A 66 6.83 1.20 -5.05
C GLU A 66 6.85 2.20 -6.21
N ARG A 67 5.86 2.14 -7.13
CA ARG A 67 5.71 3.15 -8.19
C ARG A 67 5.48 4.54 -7.60
N HIS A 68 4.65 4.67 -6.57
CA HIS A 68 4.41 5.94 -5.89
C HIS A 68 5.68 6.48 -5.23
N LYS A 69 6.38 5.66 -4.44
CA LYS A 69 7.66 6.02 -3.81
C LYS A 69 8.68 6.52 -4.82
N ARG A 70 8.85 5.82 -5.94
CA ARG A 70 9.73 6.25 -7.04
C ARG A 70 9.31 7.57 -7.66
N ARG A 71 8.01 7.79 -7.84
CA ARG A 71 7.47 9.02 -8.44
C ARG A 71 7.65 10.25 -7.56
N PHE A 72 7.48 10.09 -6.24
CA PHE A 72 7.50 11.20 -5.28
C PHE A 72 8.78 11.26 -4.44
N ASN A 73 9.76 10.39 -4.70
CA ASN A 73 11.01 10.27 -3.95
C ASN A 73 10.81 10.07 -2.43
N CYS A 74 9.71 9.42 -2.05
CA CYS A 74 9.44 9.05 -0.65
C CYS A 74 10.11 7.71 -0.35
N LYS A 75 10.93 7.62 0.70
CA LYS A 75 11.59 6.38 1.13
C LYS A 75 10.79 5.66 2.22
#